data_AF-A0A965ACY3-F1
#
_entry.id   AF-A0A965ACY3-F1
#
_cell.length_a   1.000
_cell.length_b   1.000
_cell.length_c   1.000
_cell.angle_alpha   90.00
_cell.angle_beta   90.00
_cell.angle_gamma   90.00
#
_symmetry.space_group_name_H-M   'P 1'
#
loop_
_entity.id
_entity.type
_entity.pdbx_description
1 polymer ?
#
loop_
_entity_poly.entity_id
_entity_poly.type
_entity_poly.pdbx_seq_one_letter_code
_entity_poly.pdbx_strand_id
1 'polypeptide(L)'
;MEDALHDLEDDFQEQFGAKLEEILQDIHDEYCSDNDVLMPVAYLGKGVAVDADDYPGKDTKLVLASNPPRIILTVGKEKQETVWTAK
;
A
#
# COMPACT_ATOMS: atom_id res chain seq x y z
N MET A 1 21.26 -14.00 6.25
CA MET A 1 19.86 -14.46 6.10
C MET A 1 18.94 -13.27 5.82
N GLU A 2 19.26 -12.07 6.33
CA GLU A 2 18.68 -10.80 5.85
C GLU A 2 19.13 -10.44 4.42
N ASP A 3 20.36 -10.78 4.02
CA ASP A 3 20.89 -10.46 2.68
C ASP A 3 19.97 -10.87 1.52
N ALA A 4 19.46 -12.11 1.52
CA ALA A 4 18.58 -12.58 0.45
C ALA A 4 17.19 -11.93 0.43
N LEU A 5 16.74 -11.39 1.58
CA LEU A 5 15.50 -10.64 1.65
C LEU A 5 15.73 -9.21 1.14
N HIS A 6 16.83 -8.57 1.53
CA HIS A 6 17.20 -7.25 1.02
C HIS A 6 17.45 -7.27 -0.49
N ASP A 7 18.15 -8.27 -1.01
CA ASP A 7 18.35 -8.44 -2.46
C ASP A 7 17.00 -8.48 -3.20
N LEU A 8 16.01 -9.19 -2.63
CA LEU A 8 14.68 -9.27 -3.21
C LEU A 8 13.89 -7.96 -3.10
N GLU A 9 14.00 -7.26 -1.97
CA GLU A 9 13.37 -5.96 -1.76
C GLU A 9 13.95 -4.90 -2.71
N ASP A 10 15.27 -4.91 -2.91
CA ASP A 10 15.98 -4.02 -3.84
C ASP A 10 15.58 -4.34 -5.29
N ASP A 11 15.60 -5.62 -5.70
CA ASP A 11 15.15 -6.05 -7.04
C ASP A 11 13.69 -5.61 -7.31
N PHE A 12 12.82 -5.71 -6.30
CA PHE A 12 11.43 -5.28 -6.40
C PHE A 12 11.32 -3.76 -6.54
N GLN A 13 12.07 -3.01 -5.74
CA GLN A 13 12.08 -1.56 -5.78
C GLN A 13 12.65 -1.03 -7.10
N GLU A 14 13.72 -1.64 -7.62
CA GLU A 14 14.32 -1.25 -8.91
C GLU A 14 13.35 -1.50 -10.08
N GLN A 15 12.60 -2.61 -10.06
CA GLN A 15 11.71 -2.98 -11.16
C GLN A 15 10.35 -2.29 -11.11
N PHE A 16 9.79 -2.11 -9.91
CA PHE A 16 8.39 -1.69 -9.73
C PHE A 16 8.23 -0.41 -8.90
N GLY A 17 9.28 0.06 -8.24
CA GLY A 17 9.24 1.16 -7.28
C GLY A 17 8.59 2.41 -7.85
N ALA A 18 9.13 2.95 -8.94
CA ALA A 18 8.63 4.18 -9.55
C ALA A 18 7.15 4.11 -9.94
N LYS A 19 6.70 2.98 -10.50
CA LYS A 19 5.29 2.80 -10.91
C LYS A 19 4.37 2.68 -9.69
N LEU A 20 4.80 1.93 -8.67
CA LEU A 20 4.01 1.75 -7.46
C LEU A 20 3.94 3.03 -6.65
N GLU A 21 5.02 3.81 -6.59
CA GLU A 21 5.03 5.13 -5.95
C GLU A 21 4.03 6.08 -6.60
N GLU A 22 3.96 6.13 -7.93
CA GLU A 22 2.95 6.93 -8.66
C GLU A 22 1.52 6.49 -8.28
N ILE A 23 1.25 5.18 -8.29
CA ILE A 23 -0.06 4.63 -7.93
C ILE A 23 -0.40 4.91 -6.45
N LEU A 24 0.57 4.77 -5.55
CA LEU A 24 0.38 5.01 -4.13
C LEU A 24 0.15 6.49 -3.84
N GLN A 25 0.82 7.39 -4.58
CA GLN A 25 0.57 8.82 -4.50
C GLN A 25 -0.87 9.14 -4.89
N ASP A 26 -1.35 8.63 -6.03
CA ASP A 26 -2.73 8.84 -6.47
C ASP A 26 -3.74 8.36 -5.42
N ILE A 27 -3.50 7.20 -4.80
CA ILE A 27 -4.36 6.65 -3.74
C ILE A 27 -4.31 7.50 -2.48
N HIS A 28 -3.13 7.97 -2.08
CA HIS A 28 -3.00 8.84 -0.92
C HIS A 28 -3.73 10.16 -1.14
N ASP A 29 -3.55 10.79 -2.30
CA ASP A 29 -4.24 12.04 -2.64
C ASP A 29 -5.77 11.88 -2.64
N GLU A 30 -6.30 10.70 -3.00
CA GLU A 30 -7.74 10.42 -3.04
C GLU A 30 -8.33 10.03 -1.67
N TYR A 31 -7.63 9.19 -0.89
CA TYR A 31 -8.22 8.55 0.29
C TYR A 31 -7.61 8.96 1.63
N CYS A 32 -6.36 9.43 1.66
CA CYS A 32 -5.63 9.71 2.90
C CYS A 32 -4.54 10.77 2.67
N SER A 33 -4.98 11.97 2.30
CA SER A 33 -4.11 13.04 1.77
C SER A 33 -3.13 13.62 2.79
N ASP A 34 -3.40 13.44 4.08
CA ASP A 34 -2.54 13.89 5.18
C ASP A 34 -1.43 12.86 5.54
N ASN A 35 -1.42 11.66 4.96
CA ASN A 35 -0.44 10.61 5.26
C ASN A 35 0.73 10.60 4.27
N ASP A 36 1.95 10.48 4.79
CA ASP A 36 3.16 10.28 3.98
C ASP A 36 3.08 8.99 3.15
N VAL A 37 3.47 9.08 1.88
CA VAL A 37 3.65 7.91 1.01
C VAL A 37 4.95 7.21 1.39
N LEU A 38 4.87 5.93 1.76
CA LEU A 38 6.04 5.13 2.11
C LEU A 38 6.56 4.32 0.90
N MET A 39 7.68 3.65 1.10
CA MET A 39 8.23 2.74 0.10
C MET A 39 7.23 1.62 -0.23
N PRO A 40 7.09 1.20 -1.49
CA PRO A 40 6.16 0.14 -1.91
C PRO A 40 6.22 -1.15 -1.09
N VAL A 41 7.42 -1.56 -0.67
CA VAL A 41 7.62 -2.74 0.20
C VAL A 41 6.90 -2.63 1.55
N ALA A 42 6.69 -1.42 2.08
CA ALA A 42 6.00 -1.19 3.35
C ALA A 42 4.51 -1.55 3.30
N TYR A 43 3.90 -1.53 2.10
CA TYR A 43 2.50 -1.88 1.90
C TYR A 43 2.28 -3.39 1.81
N LEU A 44 3.33 -4.20 1.75
CA LEU A 44 3.22 -5.67 1.76
C LEU A 44 2.87 -6.21 3.15
N GLY A 45 2.30 -7.41 3.20
CA GLY A 45 2.02 -8.12 4.45
C GLY A 45 0.96 -7.43 5.31
N LYS A 46 1.38 -6.73 6.37
CA LYS A 46 0.47 -6.04 7.29
C LYS A 46 -0.05 -4.70 6.77
N GLY A 47 0.62 -4.14 5.75
CA GLY A 47 0.28 -2.84 5.18
C GLY A 47 0.63 -1.66 6.07
N VAL A 48 0.31 -0.46 5.56
CA VAL A 48 0.59 0.84 6.20
C VAL A 48 -0.69 1.35 6.83
N ALA A 49 -0.61 1.80 8.08
CA ALA A 49 -1.71 2.50 8.72
C ALA A 49 -1.83 3.91 8.13
N VAL A 50 -3.03 4.26 7.69
CA VAL A 50 -3.35 5.56 7.13
C VAL A 50 -4.60 6.10 7.82
N ASP A 51 -4.79 7.40 7.82
CA ASP A 51 -6.01 8.05 8.28
C ASP A 51 -6.88 8.31 7.05
N ALA A 52 -7.83 7.40 6.78
CA ALA A 52 -8.67 7.54 5.61
C ALA A 52 -9.72 8.64 5.80
N ASP A 53 -9.80 9.59 4.87
CA ASP A 53 -10.65 10.79 4.93
C ASP A 53 -12.15 10.44 5.03
N ASP A 54 -12.57 9.37 4.35
CA ASP A 54 -13.94 8.84 4.39
C ASP A 54 -14.27 8.09 5.70
N TYR A 55 -13.26 7.73 6.49
CA TYR A 55 -13.40 6.93 7.70
C TYR A 55 -12.69 7.57 8.91
N PRO A 56 -13.03 8.81 9.29
CA PRO A 56 -12.33 9.53 10.34
C PRO A 56 -12.38 8.78 11.67
N GLY A 57 -11.20 8.61 12.29
CA GLY A 57 -11.05 7.93 13.59
C GLY A 57 -11.25 6.41 13.55
N LYS A 58 -11.23 5.79 12.37
CA LYS A 58 -11.21 4.32 12.23
C LYS A 58 -9.77 3.83 12.05
N ASP A 59 -9.52 2.60 12.49
CA ASP A 59 -8.26 1.90 12.20
C ASP A 59 -8.26 1.51 10.71
N THR A 60 -7.56 2.29 9.88
CA THR A 60 -7.50 2.08 8.44
C THR A 60 -6.09 1.74 7.96
N LYS A 61 -5.99 0.82 6.99
CA LYS A 61 -4.71 0.35 6.44
C LYS A 61 -4.76 0.14 4.94
N LEU A 62 -3.71 0.54 4.24
CA LEU A 62 -3.48 0.20 2.84
C LEU A 62 -2.56 -1.02 2.73
N VAL A 63 -2.99 -2.01 1.94
CA VAL A 63 -2.28 -3.28 1.75
C VAL A 63 -2.11 -3.57 0.27
N LEU A 64 -0.87 -3.84 -0.15
CA LEU A 64 -0.52 -4.35 -1.48
C LEU A 64 -0.62 -5.88 -1.49
N ALA A 65 -1.53 -6.43 -2.30
CA ALA A 65 -1.70 -7.86 -2.51
C ALA A 65 -1.24 -8.25 -3.92
N SER A 66 -0.56 -9.41 -4.07
CA SER A 66 0.19 -9.77 -5.29
C SER A 66 -0.53 -10.70 -6.28
N ASN A 67 -1.78 -11.13 -6.05
CA ASN A 67 -2.45 -12.10 -6.94
C ASN A 67 -4.00 -11.96 -7.02
N PRO A 68 -4.56 -11.32 -8.07
CA PRO A 68 -3.89 -10.35 -8.95
C PRO A 68 -3.40 -9.12 -8.17
N PRO A 69 -2.40 -8.37 -8.69
CA PRO A 69 -1.89 -7.18 -8.03
C PRO A 69 -2.99 -6.14 -7.79
N ARG A 70 -3.18 -5.76 -6.52
CA ARG A 70 -4.21 -4.81 -6.09
C ARG A 70 -3.84 -4.13 -4.78
N ILE A 71 -4.37 -2.93 -4.56
CA ILE A 71 -4.25 -2.20 -3.30
C ILE A 71 -5.62 -2.20 -2.62
N ILE A 72 -5.62 -2.56 -1.34
CA ILE A 72 -6.82 -2.77 -0.54
C ILE A 72 -6.77 -1.82 0.65
N LEU A 73 -7.82 -1.01 0.80
CA LEU A 73 -8.11 -0.26 2.02
C LEU A 73 -8.88 -1.15 2.99
N THR A 74 -8.27 -1.49 4.11
CA THR A 74 -8.91 -2.20 5.21
C THR A 74 -9.40 -1.19 6.24
N VAL A 75 -10.66 -1.32 6.67
CA VAL A 75 -11.29 -0.47 7.69
C VAL A 75 -11.73 -1.37 8.85
N GLY A 76 -11.02 -1.27 9.98
CA GLY A 76 -11.20 -2.15 11.13
C GLY A 76 -10.89 -3.61 10.79
N LYS A 77 -11.69 -4.55 11.33
CA LYS A 77 -11.47 -6.00 11.15
C LYS A 77 -12.38 -6.64 10.09
N GLU A 78 -13.40 -5.93 9.65
CA GLU A 78 -14.51 -6.53 8.91
C GLU A 78 -14.67 -5.98 7.49
N LYS A 79 -14.19 -4.75 7.24
CA LYS A 79 -14.40 -4.08 5.95
C LYS A 79 -13.10 -3.99 5.17
N GLN A 80 -13.15 -4.38 3.91
CA GLN A 80 -12.06 -4.26 2.95
C GLN A 80 -12.61 -3.74 1.62
N GLU A 81 -11.93 -2.76 1.04
CA GLU A 81 -12.29 -2.16 -0.24
C GLU A 81 -11.07 -2.18 -1.16
N THR A 82 -11.23 -2.71 -2.37
CA THR A 82 -10.17 -2.63 -3.37
C THR A 82 -10.18 -1.24 -3.98
N VAL A 83 -9.16 -0.44 -3.70
CA VAL A 83 -9.03 0.94 -4.20
C VAL A 83 -8.26 1.01 -5.53
N TRP A 84 -7.47 -0.02 -5.82
CA TRP A 84 -6.78 -0.13 -7.11
C TRP A 84 -6.58 -1.58 -7.52
N THR A 85 -6.59 -1.86 -8.82
CA THR A 85 -6.25 -3.18 -9.40
C THR A 85 -5.40 -2.99 -10.64
N ALA A 86 -4.34 -3.79 -10.77
CA ALA A 86 -3.54 -3.82 -11.98
C ALA A 86 -4.41 -4.26 -13.17
N LYS A 87 -4.39 -3.47 -14.24
CA LYS A 87 -5.02 -3.81 -15.51
C LYS A 87 -4.15 -4.78 -16.30
#